data_AF-A0A2N3Y2C9-F1
#
_entry.id   AF-A0A2N3Y2C9-F1
#
_cell.length_a   1.000
_cell.length_b   1.000
_cell.length_c   1.000
_cell.angle_alpha   90.00
_cell.angle_beta   90.00
_cell.angle_gamma   90.00
#
_symmetry.space_group_name_H-M   'P 1'
#
loop_
_entity.id
_entity.type
_entity.pdbx_description
1 polymer ?
#
loop_
_entity_poly.entity_id
_entity_poly.type
_entity_poly.pdbx_seq_one_letter_code
_entity_poly.pdbx_strand_id
1 'polypeptide(L)'
;MIIGRAQRNGVSVEVVPGGALQSLELAPEALEFGAARLARTIVALVRAAAAKANRAAGEAIRAESGELHPDVLAVLGLPQDDADAGTDDTAAAGSWRR
;
A
#
# COMPACT_ATOMS: atom_id res chain seq x y z
N MET A 1 -7.01 7.28 -15.51
CA MET A 1 -6.67 7.69 -14.12
C MET A 1 -5.92 6.54 -13.48
N ILE A 2 -4.79 6.80 -12.84
CA ILE A 2 -3.96 5.77 -12.19
C ILE A 2 -4.43 5.62 -10.74
N ILE A 3 -4.74 4.39 -10.35
CA ILE A 3 -5.23 4.04 -9.01
C ILE A 3 -4.49 2.78 -8.56
N GLY A 4 -3.93 2.83 -7.35
CA GLY A 4 -3.40 1.67 -6.66
C GLY A 4 -4.49 0.98 -5.86
N ARG A 5 -4.59 -0.34 -6.02
CA ARG A 5 -5.57 -1.17 -5.31
C ARG A 5 -4.89 -2.23 -4.46
N ALA A 6 -5.39 -2.43 -3.24
CA ALA A 6 -4.96 -3.52 -2.38
C ALA A 6 -6.14 -4.05 -1.56
N GLN A 7 -6.19 -5.36 -1.36
CA GLN A 7 -7.25 -6.01 -0.59
C GLN A 7 -6.70 -7.14 0.28
N ARG A 8 -7.25 -7.29 1.50
CA ARG A 8 -6.93 -8.40 2.41
C ARG A 8 -7.99 -8.52 3.50
N ASN A 9 -8.41 -9.74 3.83
CA ASN A 9 -9.30 -10.06 4.97
C ASN A 9 -10.57 -9.18 5.01
N GLY A 10 -11.26 -9.00 3.88
CA GLY A 10 -12.46 -8.16 3.80
C GLY A 10 -12.21 -6.64 3.79
N VAL A 11 -10.95 -6.19 3.80
CA VAL A 11 -10.57 -4.78 3.62
C VAL A 11 -10.13 -4.57 2.18
N SER A 12 -10.68 -3.55 1.50
CA SER A 12 -10.24 -3.09 0.19
C SER A 12 -9.93 -1.60 0.23
N VAL A 13 -8.84 -1.17 -0.41
CA VAL A 13 -8.43 0.23 -0.50
C VAL A 13 -8.08 0.63 -1.92
N GLU A 14 -8.46 1.86 -2.25
CA GLU A 14 -8.07 2.54 -3.48
C GLU A 14 -7.32 3.82 -3.13
N VAL A 15 -6.14 4.00 -3.72
CA VAL A 15 -5.24 5.11 -3.43
C VAL A 15 -4.75 5.72 -4.74
N VAL A 16 -4.74 7.05 -4.82
CA VAL A 16 -4.15 7.76 -5.97
C VAL A 16 -2.65 7.96 -5.77
N PRO A 17 -1.86 8.21 -6.84
CA PRO A 17 -0.44 8.56 -6.69
C PRO A 17 -0.23 9.70 -5.70
N GLY A 18 0.85 9.64 -4.92
CA GLY A 18 1.09 10.54 -3.78
C GLY A 18 0.42 10.11 -2.47
N GLY A 19 -0.35 9.01 -2.47
CA GLY A 19 -0.80 8.34 -1.25
C GLY A 19 -2.15 8.82 -0.71
N ALA A 20 -2.88 9.67 -1.43
CA ALA A 20 -4.22 10.09 -1.01
C ALA A 20 -5.22 8.94 -1.17
N LEU A 21 -5.91 8.60 -0.07
CA LEU A 21 -6.93 7.56 -0.04
C LEU A 21 -8.18 8.03 -0.78
N GLN A 22 -8.61 7.26 -1.77
CA GLN A 22 -9.81 7.55 -2.56
C GLN A 22 -11.01 6.76 -2.06
N SER A 23 -10.82 5.46 -1.74
CA SER A 23 -11.87 4.62 -1.19
C SER A 23 -11.31 3.62 -0.18
N LEU A 24 -12.15 3.26 0.80
CA LEU A 24 -11.92 2.21 1.78
C LEU A 24 -13.24 1.47 1.97
N GLU A 25 -13.24 0.17 1.67
CA GLU A 25 -14.38 -0.71 1.86
C GLU A 25 -14.05 -1.77 2.91
N LEU A 26 -15.00 -2.00 3.81
CA LEU A 26 -14.91 -2.98 4.89
C LEU A 26 -16.08 -3.95 4.78
N ALA A 27 -15.77 -5.20 4.52
CA ALA A 27 -16.72 -6.29 4.61
C ALA A 27 -16.95 -6.67 6.10
N PRO A 28 -18.11 -7.25 6.46
CA PRO A 28 -18.41 -7.62 7.85
C PRO A 28 -17.33 -8.49 8.49
N GLU A 29 -16.70 -9.39 7.73
CA GLU A 29 -15.67 -10.31 8.23
C GLU A 29 -14.40 -9.56 8.65
N ALA A 30 -14.13 -8.36 8.11
CA ALA A 30 -12.99 -7.54 8.50
C ALA A 30 -13.10 -7.05 9.96
N LEU A 31 -14.32 -6.94 10.48
CA LEU A 31 -14.60 -6.47 11.84
C LEU A 31 -14.37 -7.55 12.90
N GLU A 32 -14.44 -8.83 12.51
CA GLU A 32 -14.27 -9.97 13.40
C GLU A 32 -12.86 -10.07 13.99
N PHE A 33 -11.86 -9.50 13.31
CA PHE A 33 -10.46 -9.53 13.73
C PHE A 33 -10.10 -8.50 14.81
N GLY A 34 -11.05 -7.65 15.21
CA GLY A 34 -10.87 -6.62 16.23
C GLY A 34 -10.17 -5.34 15.74
N ALA A 35 -10.45 -4.22 16.41
CA ALA A 35 -10.07 -2.88 15.96
C ALA A 35 -8.57 -2.67 15.74
N ALA A 36 -7.72 -3.20 16.64
CA ALA A 36 -6.27 -3.03 16.55
C ALA A 36 -5.68 -3.75 15.30
N ARG A 37 -6.18 -4.94 14.98
CA ARG A 37 -5.73 -5.70 13.81
C ARG A 37 -6.27 -5.11 12.52
N LEU A 38 -7.50 -4.63 12.55
CA LEU A 38 -8.11 -3.92 11.42
C LEU A 38 -7.31 -2.66 11.06
N ALA A 39 -6.99 -1.81 12.04
CA ALA A 39 -6.21 -0.59 11.81
C ALA A 39 -4.83 -0.90 11.18
N ARG A 40 -4.11 -1.89 11.72
CA ARG A 40 -2.82 -2.33 11.13
C ARG A 40 -2.98 -2.82 9.69
N THR A 41 -4.06 -3.56 9.42
CA THR A 41 -4.36 -4.09 8.08
C THR A 41 -4.64 -2.97 7.10
N ILE A 42 -5.46 -1.98 7.47
CA ILE A 42 -5.77 -0.81 6.64
C ILE A 42 -4.48 -0.05 6.31
N VAL A 43 -3.66 0.29 7.31
CA VAL A 43 -2.41 1.03 7.09
C VAL A 43 -1.46 0.27 6.15
N ALA A 44 -1.31 -1.05 6.33
CA ALA A 44 -0.49 -1.88 5.46
C ALA A 44 -1.01 -1.88 4.01
N LEU A 45 -2.33 -2.00 3.83
CA LEU A 45 -2.96 -2.00 2.52
C LEU A 45 -2.83 -0.63 1.83
N VAL A 46 -2.98 0.48 2.56
CA VAL A 46 -2.80 1.83 2.00
C VAL A 46 -1.37 2.02 1.50
N ARG A 47 -0.37 1.60 2.27
CA ARG A 47 1.05 1.66 1.83
C ARG A 47 1.28 0.83 0.56
N ALA A 48 0.74 -0.39 0.53
CA ALA A 48 0.86 -1.26 -0.64
C ALA A 48 0.15 -0.68 -1.88
N ALA A 49 -1.04 -0.12 -1.71
CA ALA A 49 -1.78 0.54 -2.78
C ALA A 49 -1.05 1.80 -3.28
N ALA A 50 -0.54 2.65 -2.37
CA ALA A 50 0.25 3.82 -2.72
C ALA A 50 1.51 3.46 -3.53
N ALA A 51 2.26 2.42 -3.09
CA ALA A 51 3.42 1.94 -3.81
C ALA A 51 3.08 1.47 -5.24
N LYS A 52 1.94 0.77 -5.42
CA LYS A 52 1.46 0.39 -6.75
C LYS A 52 1.07 1.59 -7.60
N ALA A 53 0.32 2.54 -7.03
CA ALA A 53 -0.10 3.76 -7.72
C ALA A 53 1.10 4.59 -8.18
N ASN A 54 2.08 4.76 -7.30
CA ASN A 54 3.29 5.53 -7.57
C ASN A 54 4.15 4.87 -8.65
N ARG A 55 4.30 3.54 -8.61
CA ARG A 55 5.05 2.80 -9.63
C ARG A 55 4.41 2.94 -11.01
N ALA A 56 3.09 2.73 -11.08
CA ALA A 56 2.33 2.89 -12.33
C ALA A 56 2.38 4.33 -12.85
N ALA A 57 2.34 5.34 -11.96
CA ALA A 57 2.50 6.74 -12.35
C ALA A 57 3.91 7.02 -12.88
N GLY A 58 4.95 6.52 -12.23
CA GLY A 58 6.33 6.65 -12.71
C GLY A 58 6.54 5.98 -14.08
N GLU A 59 5.93 4.81 -14.31
CA GLU A 59 5.96 4.12 -15.60
C GLU A 59 5.24 4.91 -16.70
N ALA A 60 4.04 5.44 -16.42
CA ALA A 60 3.30 6.26 -17.38
C ALA A 60 4.07 7.54 -17.76
N ILE A 61 4.67 8.20 -16.77
CA ILE A 61 5.48 9.40 -16.98
C ILE A 61 6.73 9.09 -17.82
N ARG A 62 7.43 7.99 -17.55
CA ARG A 62 8.58 7.53 -18.36
C ARG A 62 8.19 7.20 -19.80
N ALA A 63 7.01 6.61 -20.01
CA ALA A 63 6.53 6.27 -21.35
C ALA A 63 6.26 7.52 -22.22
N GLU A 64 5.80 8.62 -21.62
CA GLU A 64 5.51 9.86 -22.36
C GLU A 64 6.69 10.83 -22.45
N SER A 65 7.56 10.86 -21.45
CA SER A 65 8.62 11.88 -21.32
C SER A 65 10.04 11.36 -21.63
N GLY A 66 10.20 10.06 -21.86
CA GLY A 66 11.52 9.42 -21.94
C GLY A 66 12.15 9.20 -20.55
N GLU A 67 13.48 9.04 -20.49
CA GLU A 67 14.21 8.89 -19.22
C GLU A 67 14.20 10.21 -18.43
N LEU A 68 13.22 10.37 -17.55
CA LEU A 68 13.22 11.43 -16.55
C LEU A 68 14.19 11.11 -15.40
N HIS A 69 14.96 12.13 -15.00
CA HIS A 69 15.89 12.01 -13.89
C HIS A 69 15.14 11.63 -12.59
N PRO A 70 15.66 10.67 -11.79
CA PRO A 70 15.01 10.18 -10.58
C PRO A 70 14.65 11.29 -9.57
N ASP A 71 15.40 12.39 -9.55
CA ASP A 71 15.10 13.54 -8.69
C ASP A 71 13.75 14.20 -9.02
N VAL A 72 13.34 14.20 -10.30
CA VAL A 72 12.04 14.74 -10.71
C VAL A 72 10.91 13.83 -10.24
N LEU A 73 11.12 12.51 -10.28
CA LEU A 73 10.15 11.54 -9.76
C LEU A 73 10.02 11.63 -8.24
N ALA A 74 11.13 11.90 -7.54
CA ALA A 74 11.11 12.12 -6.09
C ALA A 74 10.33 13.38 -5.71
N VAL A 75 10.51 14.50 -6.44
CA VAL A 75 9.73 15.74 -6.24
C VAL A 75 8.23 15.51 -6.46
N LEU A 76 7.87 14.62 -7.38
CA LEU A 76 6.47 14.24 -7.65
C LEU A 76 5.87 13.30 -6.59
N GLY A 77 6.62 12.94 -5.54
CA GLY A 77 6.15 11.99 -4.53
C GLY A 77 6.03 10.57 -5.06
N LEU A 78 6.82 10.23 -6.09
CA LEU A 78 6.95 8.91 -6.67
C LEU A 78 8.30 8.28 -6.28
N PRO A 79 8.62 8.12 -4.98
CA PRO A 79 9.86 7.47 -4.60
C PRO A 79 9.86 6.05 -5.17
N GLN A 80 10.96 5.69 -5.82
CA GLN A 80 11.29 4.30 -6.12
C GLN A 80 11.66 3.66 -4.78
N ASP A 81 10.65 3.25 -4.01
CA ASP A 81 10.91 2.38 -2.86
C ASP A 81 11.32 1.01 -3.41
N ASP A 82 12.63 0.79 -3.49
CA ASP A 82 13.29 -0.53 -3.59
C ASP A 82 13.18 -1.31 -2.27
N ALA A 83 12.21 -0.99 -1.41
CA ALA A 83 11.95 -1.69 -0.17
C ALA A 83 10.94 -2.82 -0.40
N ASP A 84 11.42 -3.91 -1.00
CA ASP A 84 10.99 -5.25 -0.62
C ASP A 84 11.24 -5.46 0.88
N ALA A 85 10.36 -4.94 1.73
CA ALA A 85 10.31 -5.33 3.12
C ALA A 85 9.40 -6.55 3.25
N GLY A 86 9.90 -7.69 2.78
CA GLY A 86 9.45 -8.99 3.25
C GLY A 86 9.56 -9.00 4.78
N THR A 87 8.44 -8.84 5.47
CA THR A 87 8.35 -9.23 6.88
C THR A 87 7.69 -10.59 6.91
N ASP A 88 8.55 -11.59 6.74
CA ASP A 88 8.29 -12.95 7.18
C ASP A 88 8.06 -12.89 8.69
N ASP A 89 6.80 -12.96 9.13
CA ASP A 89 6.44 -13.12 10.54
C ASP A 89 6.05 -14.57 10.79
N THR A 90 7.05 -15.45 10.61
CA THR A 90 7.08 -16.81 11.15
C THR A 90 7.94 -16.84 12.43
N ALA A 91 7.63 -16.03 13.45
CA ALA A 91 8.23 -16.21 14.78
C ALA A 91 7.45 -15.54 15.92
N ALA A 92 6.40 -16.20 16.43
CA ALA A 92 6.10 -16.28 17.88
C ALA A 92 4.87 -17.15 18.16
N ALA A 93 4.96 -18.44 17.85
CA ALA A 93 4.24 -19.44 18.63
C ALA A 93 4.97 -19.59 19.98
N GLY A 94 4.43 -19.02 21.06
CA GLY A 94 5.09 -19.13 22.37
C GLY A 94 4.44 -18.36 23.50
N SER A 95 3.54 -19.03 24.22
CA SER A 95 3.10 -18.75 25.59
C SER A 95 2.38 -17.44 25.88
N TRP A 96 1.05 -17.45 25.88
CA TRP A 96 0.25 -16.74 26.88
C TRP A 96 -0.64 -17.75 27.63
N ARG A 97 -0.05 -18.32 28.69
CA ARG A 97 -0.74 -18.64 29.96
C ARG A 97 -0.17 -17.59 30.95
N ARG A 98 -0.89 -16.95 31.85
CA ARG A 98 -2.09 -17.29 32.60
C ARG A 98 -2.73 -15.98 33.09
#